data_AF-A0A7X1HWN6-F1
#
_entry.id   AF-A0A7X1HWN6-F1
#
_cell.length_a   1.000
_cell.length_b   1.000
_cell.length_c   1.000
_cell.angle_alpha   90.00
_cell.angle_beta   90.00
_cell.angle_gamma   90.00
#
_symmetry.space_group_name_H-M   'P 1'
#
loop_
_entity.id
_entity.type
_entity.pdbx_description
1 polymer ?
#
loop_
_entity_poly.entity_id
_entity_poly.type
_entity_poly.pdbx_seq_one_letter_code
_entity_poly.pdbx_strand_id
1 'polypeptide(L)'
;MDAMTAPAILADQLAARGLHMTNQGDNAVSVTNPLHPRVGEIVTDDGGRYLTAYGYELGVHGDETATADRVAFLLGLPRPARAAEVAR
;
A
#
# COMPACT_ATOMS: atom_id res chain seq x y z
N MET A 1 6.89 -12.03 21.13
CA MET A 1 6.13 -12.13 19.87
C MET A 1 5.85 -10.68 19.50
N ASP A 2 6.76 -10.07 18.76
CA ASP A 2 6.58 -8.69 18.30
C ASP A 2 5.33 -8.67 17.44
N ALA A 3 4.27 -8.03 17.94
CA ALA A 3 3.06 -7.84 17.17
C ALA A 3 3.48 -6.98 15.97
N MET A 4 3.66 -7.61 14.81
CA MET A 4 3.92 -6.92 13.57
C MET A 4 2.74 -5.97 13.37
N THR A 5 3.00 -4.67 13.52
CA THR A 5 1.95 -3.66 13.49
C THR A 5 1.38 -3.63 12.06
N ALA A 6 0.08 -3.38 11.92
CA ALA A 6 -0.56 -3.29 10.60
C ALA A 6 0.19 -2.37 9.61
N PRO A 7 0.75 -1.21 10.04
CA PRO A 7 1.64 -0.40 9.20
C PRO A 7 2.90 -1.14 8.69
N ALA A 8 3.52 -2.00 9.51
CA ALA A 8 4.69 -2.78 9.09
C ALA A 8 4.31 -3.85 8.05
N ILE A 9 3.15 -4.50 8.22
CA ILE A 9 2.63 -5.46 7.24
C ILE A 9 2.35 -4.76 5.90
N LEU A 10 1.70 -3.59 5.93
CA LEU A 10 1.45 -2.81 4.73
C LEU A 10 2.75 -2.39 4.04
N ALA A 11 3.76 -1.96 4.82
CA ALA A 11 5.06 -1.60 4.26
C ALA A 11 5.71 -2.76 3.52
N ASP A 12 5.74 -3.96 4.13
CA ASP A 12 6.28 -5.16 3.48
C ASP A 12 5.53 -5.50 2.19
N GLN A 13 4.20 -5.37 2.19
CA GLN A 13 3.37 -5.61 1.01
C GLN A 13 3.64 -4.61 -0.13
N LEU A 14 3.88 -3.34 0.19
CA LEU A 14 4.23 -2.32 -0.79
C LEU A 14 5.64 -2.56 -1.36
N ALA A 15 6.61 -2.89 -0.50
CA ALA A 15 7.97 -3.24 -0.91
C ALA A 15 7.98 -4.47 -1.83
N ALA A 16 7.18 -5.50 -1.53
CA ALA A 16 7.05 -6.70 -2.35
C ALA A 16 6.52 -6.41 -3.77
N ARG A 17 5.81 -5.29 -3.95
CA ARG A 17 5.32 -4.80 -5.25
C ARG A 17 6.32 -3.90 -5.97
N GLY A 18 7.51 -3.67 -5.38
CA GLY A 18 8.55 -2.82 -5.95
C GLY A 18 8.33 -1.33 -5.74
N LEU A 19 7.45 -0.94 -4.81
CA LEU A 19 7.25 0.46 -4.44
C LEU A 19 8.31 0.91 -3.43
N HIS A 20 8.72 2.16 -3.55
CA HIS A 20 9.64 2.77 -2.59
C HIS A 20 8.85 3.60 -1.58
N MET A 21 9.21 3.49 -0.30
CA MET A 21 8.50 4.13 0.80
C MET A 21 9.45 4.99 1.63
N THR A 22 8.98 6.16 2.01
CA THR A 22 9.65 7.05 2.94
C THR A 22 8.69 7.37 4.09
N ASN A 23 9.12 7.13 5.32
CA ASN A 23 8.35 7.48 6.49
C ASN A 23 8.21 9.01 6.62
N GLN A 24 6.99 9.52 6.81
CA GLN A 24 6.66 10.94 6.95
C GLN A 24 6.18 11.29 8.37
N GLY A 25 6.14 10.33 9.29
CA GLY A 25 5.71 10.50 10.68
C GLY A 25 5.07 9.23 11.23
N ASP A 26 4.57 9.29 12.47
CA ASP A 26 4.14 8.09 13.20
C ASP A 26 3.08 7.25 12.48
N ASN A 27 2.20 7.90 11.70
CA ASN A 27 1.07 7.26 11.01
C ASN A 27 1.03 7.53 9.51
N ALA A 28 2.10 8.05 8.89
CA ALA A 28 2.07 8.43 7.48
C ALA A 28 3.31 7.97 6.73
N VAL A 29 3.11 7.39 5.55
CA VAL A 29 4.17 6.98 4.64
C VAL A 29 3.97 7.59 3.26
N SER A 30 5.03 8.14 2.68
CA SER A 30 5.05 8.52 1.27
C SER A 30 5.46 7.30 0.45
N VAL A 31 4.65 6.93 -0.53
CA VAL A 31 4.85 5.79 -1.41
C VAL A 31 5.07 6.31 -2.82
N THR A 32 6.09 5.81 -3.50
CA THR A 32 6.47 6.26 -4.85
C THR A 32 6.74 5.09 -5.78
N ASN A 33 6.40 5.26 -7.05
CA ASN A 33 6.81 4.35 -8.10
C ASN A 33 8.24 4.71 -8.55
N PRO A 34 9.26 3.85 -8.33
CA PRO A 34 10.63 4.17 -8.72
C PRO A 34 10.83 4.31 -10.23
N LEU A 35 9.97 3.69 -11.05
CA LEU A 35 10.00 3.83 -12.51
C LEU A 35 9.41 5.17 -12.97
N HIS A 36 8.56 5.78 -12.16
CA HIS A 36 7.94 7.08 -12.41
C HIS A 36 7.99 7.95 -11.14
N PRO A 37 9.15 8.56 -10.80
CA PRO A 37 9.36 9.24 -9.51
C PRO A 37 8.45 10.43 -9.22
N ARG A 38 7.72 10.93 -10.23
CA ARG A 38 6.71 11.98 -10.10
C ARG A 38 5.33 11.44 -9.69
N VAL A 39 5.15 10.12 -9.70
CA VAL A 39 3.92 9.43 -9.34
C VAL A 39 4.10 8.82 -7.95
N GLY A 40 3.39 9.38 -6.98
CA GLY A 40 3.44 8.97 -5.59
C GLY A 40 2.14 9.30 -4.88
N GLU A 41 1.97 8.72 -3.70
CA GLU A 41 0.82 8.92 -2.83
C GLU A 41 1.29 9.01 -1.37
N ILE A 42 0.55 9.72 -0.52
CA ILE A 42 0.76 9.65 0.93
C ILE A 42 -0.32 8.74 1.49
N VAL A 43 0.09 7.69 2.18
CA VAL A 43 -0.80 6.76 2.86
C VAL A 43 -0.74 7.05 4.35
N THR A 44 -1.88 7.39 4.93
CA THR A 44 -2.03 7.69 6.36
C THR A 44 -2.88 6.60 7.03
N ASP A 45 -2.44 6.09 8.18
CA ASP A 45 -3.27 5.31 9.09
C ASP A 45 -4.09 6.27 9.97
N ASP A 46 -5.41 6.26 9.75
CA ASP A 46 -6.40 6.97 10.56
C ASP A 46 -7.24 5.96 11.34
N GLY A 47 -6.72 5.53 12.48
CA GLY A 47 -7.45 4.69 13.43
C GLY A 47 -7.87 3.33 12.87
N GLY A 48 -7.04 2.72 12.02
CA GLY A 48 -7.31 1.43 11.40
C GLY A 48 -7.82 1.49 9.96
N ARG A 49 -7.89 2.69 9.38
CA ARG A 49 -8.17 2.91 7.96
C ARG A 49 -6.96 3.52 7.29
N TYR A 50 -6.63 3.01 6.10
CA TYR A 50 -5.62 3.60 5.25
C TYR A 50 -6.26 4.62 4.33
N LEU A 51 -5.78 5.86 4.38
CA LEU A 51 -6.31 6.98 3.60
C LEU A 51 -5.22 7.56 2.69
N THR A 52 -5.62 8.12 1.55
CA THR A 52 -4.76 8.98 0.72
C THR A 52 -4.52 10.34 1.39
N ALA A 53 -3.58 11.13 0.84
CA ALA A 53 -3.35 12.51 1.24
C ALA A 53 -4.62 13.39 1.18
N TYR A 54 -5.57 12.99 0.32
CA TYR A 54 -6.81 13.70 0.03
C TYR A 54 -8.01 13.14 0.81
N GLY A 55 -7.79 12.17 1.71
CA GLY A 55 -8.84 11.58 2.56
C GLY A 55 -9.67 10.49 1.89
N TYR A 56 -9.25 9.96 0.73
CA TYR A 56 -9.92 8.81 0.12
C TYR A 56 -9.46 7.50 0.76
N GLU A 57 -10.40 6.60 1.01
CA GLU A 57 -10.10 5.30 1.60
C GLU A 57 -9.37 4.38 0.60
N LEU A 58 -8.23 3.85 1.05
CA LEU A 58 -7.43 2.83 0.37
C LEU A 58 -7.71 1.43 0.91
N GLY A 59 -8.07 1.31 2.19
CA GLY A 59 -8.40 0.04 2.82
C GLY A 59 -8.37 0.13 4.33
N VAL A 60 -8.30 -1.02 5.00
CA VAL A 60 -8.39 -1.14 6.46
C VAL A 60 -7.35 -2.11 6.99
N HIS A 61 -7.05 -2.02 8.29
CA HIS A 61 -6.22 -3.01 8.98
C HIS A 61 -6.81 -4.41 8.85
N GLY A 62 -5.94 -5.40 8.61
CA GLY A 62 -6.30 -6.79 8.32
C GLY A 62 -6.54 -7.07 6.83
N ASP A 63 -6.56 -6.05 5.96
CA ASP A 63 -6.59 -6.20 4.51
C ASP A 63 -5.45 -5.41 3.83
N GLU A 64 -4.26 -5.48 4.41
CA GLU A 64 -3.05 -4.79 3.93
C GLU A 64 -2.66 -5.24 2.52
N THR A 65 -2.97 -6.49 2.16
CA THR A 65 -2.69 -7.01 0.82
C THR A 65 -3.54 -6.30 -0.24
N ALA A 66 -4.86 -6.21 -0.05
CA ALA A 66 -5.71 -5.51 -1.01
C ALA A 66 -5.46 -3.99 -1.00
N THR A 67 -5.11 -3.44 0.17
CA THR A 67 -4.69 -2.04 0.30
C THR A 67 -3.45 -1.78 -0.55
N ALA A 68 -2.41 -2.62 -0.44
CA ALA A 68 -1.19 -2.50 -1.23
C ALA A 68 -1.45 -2.68 -2.74
N ASP A 69 -2.34 -3.57 -3.15
CA ASP A 69 -2.75 -3.71 -4.55
C ASP A 69 -3.43 -2.45 -5.09
N ARG A 70 -4.27 -1.81 -4.28
CA ARG A 70 -4.93 -0.55 -4.64
C ARG A 70 -3.92 0.57 -4.78
N VAL A 71 -2.97 0.70 -3.85
CA VAL A 71 -1.87 1.68 -3.94
C VAL A 71 -1.02 1.43 -5.18
N ALA A 72 -0.60 0.20 -5.43
CA ALA A 72 0.20 -0.16 -6.61
C ALA A 72 -0.53 0.19 -7.93
N PHE A 73 -1.84 -0.09 -7.99
CA PHE A 73 -2.67 0.30 -9.12
C PHE A 73 -2.72 1.82 -9.32
N LEU A 74 -2.94 2.60 -8.26
CA LEU A 74 -2.94 4.06 -8.33
C LEU A 74 -1.60 4.61 -8.80
N LEU A 75 -0.50 3.97 -8.41
CA LEU A 75 0.86 4.34 -8.80
C LEU A 75 1.29 3.78 -10.17
N GLY A 76 0.35 3.21 -10.93
CA GLY A 76 0.56 2.77 -12.30
C GLY A 76 1.39 1.49 -12.44
N LEU A 77 1.55 0.71 -11.35
CA LEU A 77 2.15 -0.62 -11.47
C LEU A 77 1.13 -1.58 -12.08
N PRO A 78 1.56 -2.45 -13.02
CA PRO A 78 0.69 -3.48 -13.57
C PRO A 78 0.22 -4.38 -12.43
N ARG A 79 -1.09 -4.65 -12.38
CA ARG A 79 -1.62 -5.63 -11.42
C ARG A 79 -0.90 -6.95 -11.66
N PRO A 80 -0.41 -7.64 -10.60
CA PRO A 80 -0.05 -9.04 -10.76
C PRO A 80 -1.29 -9.72 -11.35
N ALA A 81 -1.12 -10.37 -12.51
CA ALA A 81 -2.20 -11.12 -13.12
C ALA A 81 -2.76 -12.02 -12.03
N ARG A 82 -4.02 -11.80 -11.65
CA ARG A 82 -4.73 -12.65 -10.71
C ARG A 82 -4.48 -14.06 -11.23
N ALA A 83 -3.74 -14.88 -10.47
CA ALA A 83 -3.52 -16.26 -10.84
C ALA A 83 -4.88 -16.77 -11.28
N ALA A 84 -4.95 -17.17 -12.55
CA ALA A 84 -6.20 -17.33 -13.25
C ALA A 84 -7.19 -18.06 -12.34
N GLU A 85 -8.46 -17.67 -12.40
CA GLU A 85 -9.56 -18.57 -12.05
C GLU A 85 -9.39 -19.85 -12.87
N VAL A 86 -8.54 -20.75 -12.39
CA VAL A 86 -8.42 -22.15 -12.77
C VAL A 86 -8.85 -22.95 -11.55
N ALA A 87 -10.11 -22.77 -11.20
CA ALA A 87 -10.90 -23.83 -10.63
C ALA A 87 -12.23 -23.81 -11.38
N ARG A 88 -12.37 -24.80 -12.27
CA ARG A 88 -13.62 -25.20 -12.91
C ARG A 88 -14.71 -25.49 -11.88
#